data_AF-A0A822D2N4-F1
#
_entry.id   AF-A0A822D2N4-F1
#
_cell.length_a   1.000
_cell.length_b   1.000
_cell.length_c   1.000
_cell.angle_alpha   90.00
_cell.angle_beta   90.00
_cell.angle_gamma   90.00
#
_symmetry.space_group_name_H-M   'P 1'
#
loop_
_entity.id
_entity.type
_entity.pdbx_description
1 polymer ?
#
loop_
_entity_poly.entity_id
_entity_poly.type
_entity_poly.pdbx_seq_one_letter_code
_entity_poly.pdbx_strand_id
1 'polypeptide(L)'
;MLCLIGALIYSGPFSEERESFNEKYPTIDIFNDFHQKNISSLSCPCSKAAIPYSNFLSITPKYHSICSSEYISPSYSMNILKNNDSVSLALSTHYRLLSSLCRSSRHFINNATDVFGTRELVTVETLTR
;
A
#
# COMPACT_ATOMS: atom_id res chain seq x y z
N MET A 1 -66.75 -9.44 -23.36
CA MET A 1 -66.23 -10.66 -22.68
C MET A 1 -64.76 -10.91 -23.02
N LEU A 2 -64.37 -10.97 -24.30
CA LEU A 2 -62.97 -11.25 -24.70
C LEU A 2 -61.96 -10.15 -24.34
N CYS A 3 -62.32 -8.87 -24.40
CA CYS A 3 -61.42 -7.75 -24.05
C CYS A 3 -61.03 -7.72 -22.57
N LEU A 4 -61.92 -8.15 -21.67
CA LEU A 4 -61.63 -8.21 -20.24
C LEU A 4 -60.66 -9.34 -19.90
N ILE A 5 -60.76 -10.46 -20.62
CA ILE A 5 -59.82 -11.59 -20.50
C ILE A 5 -58.44 -11.17 -21.03
N GLY A 6 -58.39 -10.46 -22.17
CA GLY A 6 -57.14 -9.93 -22.72
C GLY A 6 -56.45 -8.91 -21.79
N ALA A 7 -57.23 -8.04 -21.14
CA ALA A 7 -56.71 -7.08 -20.18
C ALA A 7 -56.15 -7.76 -18.92
N LEU A 8 -56.81 -8.79 -18.39
CA LEU A 8 -56.35 -9.55 -17.21
C LEU A 8 -55.08 -10.37 -17.48
N ILE A 9 -54.90 -10.87 -18.70
CA ILE A 9 -53.66 -11.55 -19.12
C ILE A 9 -52.51 -10.54 -19.27
N TYR A 10 -52.80 -9.35 -19.81
CA TYR A 10 -51.79 -8.28 -19.97
C TYR A 10 -51.38 -7.65 -18.64
N SER A 11 -52.30 -7.55 -17.67
CA SER A 11 -52.04 -7.06 -16.32
C SER A 11 -51.80 -8.18 -15.31
N GLY A 12 -51.40 -9.37 -15.78
CA GLY A 12 -51.14 -10.53 -14.90
C GLY A 12 -50.16 -10.19 -13.77
N PRO A 13 -50.25 -10.87 -12.61
CA PRO A 13 -49.59 -10.48 -11.36
C PRO A 13 -48.08 -10.77 -11.34
N PHE A 14 -47.47 -10.99 -12.50
CA PHE A 14 -46.05 -11.32 -12.65
C PHE A 14 -45.20 -10.04 -12.62
N SER A 15 -45.38 -9.21 -11.59
CA SER A 15 -44.31 -8.29 -11.21
C SER A 15 -43.27 -9.10 -10.45
N GLU A 16 -42.20 -9.49 -11.12
CA GLU A 16 -41.06 -10.13 -10.47
C GLU A 16 -40.46 -9.11 -9.48
N GLU A 17 -40.71 -9.32 -8.19
CA GLU A 17 -40.22 -8.46 -7.13
C GLU A 17 -38.71 -8.67 -7.02
N ARG A 18 -37.93 -7.71 -7.52
CA ARG A 18 -36.47 -7.81 -7.53
C ARG A 18 -35.93 -7.40 -6.16
N GLU A 19 -35.47 -8.36 -5.38
CA GLU A 19 -34.66 -8.07 -4.19
C GLU A 19 -33.22 -7.72 -4.58
N SER A 20 -32.75 -6.55 -4.13
CA SER A 20 -31.35 -6.14 -4.29
C SER A 20 -30.53 -6.58 -3.09
N PHE A 21 -29.54 -7.45 -3.30
CA PHE A 21 -28.58 -7.85 -2.27
C PHE A 21 -27.32 -6.97 -2.32
N ASN A 22 -26.90 -6.42 -1.17
CA ASN A 22 -25.71 -5.58 -1.06
C ASN A 22 -24.74 -6.16 -0.05
N GLU A 23 -23.58 -6.62 -0.52
CA GLU A 23 -22.48 -7.12 0.33
C GLU A 23 -21.35 -6.10 0.40
N LYS A 24 -20.89 -5.75 1.60
CA LYS A 24 -19.75 -4.86 1.79
C LYS A 24 -18.46 -5.65 1.91
N TYR A 25 -17.50 -5.35 1.02
CA TYR A 25 -16.18 -6.00 0.99
C TYR A 25 -16.26 -7.53 0.80
N PRO A 26 -16.90 -8.01 -0.28
CA PRO A 26 -16.98 -9.45 -0.53
C PRO A 26 -15.58 -10.05 -0.68
N THR A 27 -15.42 -11.29 -0.20
CA THR A 27 -14.22 -12.07 -0.50
C THR A 27 -14.24 -12.51 -1.97
N ILE A 28 -13.09 -12.94 -2.48
CA ILE A 28 -12.98 -13.45 -3.85
C ILE A 28 -13.89 -14.66 -4.08
N ASP A 29 -14.10 -15.50 -3.06
CA ASP A 29 -14.97 -16.67 -3.16
C ASP A 29 -16.44 -16.28 -3.30
N ILE A 30 -16.91 -15.28 -2.53
CA ILE A 30 -18.27 -14.74 -2.64
C ILE A 30 -18.48 -14.11 -4.01
N PHE A 31 -17.50 -13.34 -4.48
CA PHE A 31 -17.54 -12.75 -5.82
C PHE A 31 -17.65 -13.82 -6.91
N ASN A 32 -16.83 -14.87 -6.83
CA ASN A 32 -16.83 -15.97 -7.80
C ASN A 32 -18.16 -16.74 -7.77
N ASP A 33 -18.75 -16.97 -6.60
CA ASP A 33 -20.08 -17.58 -6.45
C ASP A 33 -21.17 -16.74 -7.14
N PHE A 34 -21.19 -15.43 -6.90
CA PHE A 34 -22.15 -14.52 -7.54
C PHE A 34 -21.95 -14.42 -9.06
N HIS A 35 -20.70 -14.46 -9.51
CA HIS A 35 -20.37 -14.50 -10.93
C HIS A 35 -20.83 -15.81 -11.59
N GLN A 36 -20.62 -16.97 -10.94
CA GLN A 36 -21.10 -18.27 -11.44
C GLN A 36 -22.63 -18.36 -11.49
N LYS A 37 -23.33 -17.68 -10.57
CA LYS A 37 -24.80 -17.60 -10.55
C LYS A 37 -25.39 -16.72 -11.66
N ASN A 38 -24.58 -16.14 -12.55
CA ASN A 38 -25.01 -15.29 -13.67
C ASN A 38 -25.99 -14.19 -13.22
N ILE A 39 -25.72 -13.56 -12.08
CA ILE A 39 -26.53 -12.43 -11.60
C ILE A 39 -26.33 -11.28 -12.60
N SER A 40 -27.33 -11.09 -13.46
CA SER A 40 -27.31 -10.19 -14.63
C SER A 40 -27.19 -8.70 -14.29
N SER A 41 -27.10 -8.35 -13.00
CA SER A 41 -26.88 -7.00 -12.48
C SER A 41 -25.74 -6.92 -11.45
N LEU A 42 -24.81 -7.86 -11.42
CA LEU A 42 -23.67 -7.81 -10.50
C LEU A 42 -22.80 -6.59 -10.82
N SER A 43 -22.75 -5.63 -9.90
CA SER A 43 -21.92 -4.44 -10.00
C SER A 43 -20.98 -4.37 -8.80
N CYS A 44 -19.68 -4.27 -9.06
CA CYS A 44 -18.65 -4.13 -8.03
C CYS A 44 -17.91 -2.80 -8.22
N PRO A 45 -18.55 -1.66 -7.89
CA PRO A 45 -17.88 -0.38 -7.97
C PRO A 45 -16.73 -0.33 -6.97
N CYS A 46 -15.56 0.10 -7.43
CA CYS A 46 -14.44 0.34 -6.53
C CYS A 46 -14.79 1.47 -5.56
N SER A 47 -14.56 1.25 -4.26
CA SER A 47 -14.77 2.30 -3.25
C SER A 47 -13.73 3.43 -3.35
N LYS A 48 -12.56 3.13 -3.93
CA LYS A 48 -11.47 4.08 -4.22
C LYS A 48 -10.87 3.73 -5.58
N ALA A 49 -10.59 4.75 -6.40
CA ALA A 49 -9.93 4.59 -7.70
C ALA A 49 -8.39 4.52 -7.58
N ALA A 50 -7.87 4.97 -6.44
CA ALA A 50 -6.45 5.08 -6.17
C ALA A 50 -6.17 4.67 -4.71
N ILE A 51 -5.07 3.93 -4.51
CA ILE A 51 -4.64 3.49 -3.17
C ILE A 51 -3.16 3.82 -3.01
N PRO A 52 -2.78 4.63 -2.01
CA PRO A 52 -1.38 4.87 -1.66
C PRO A 52 -0.63 3.57 -1.39
N TYR A 53 0.60 3.42 -1.89
CA TYR A 53 1.42 2.24 -1.64
C TYR A 53 1.62 1.97 -0.14
N SER A 54 1.66 3.02 0.69
CA SER A 54 1.76 2.90 2.15
C SER A 54 0.64 2.09 2.80
N ASN A 55 -0.51 1.91 2.13
CA ASN A 55 -1.65 1.18 2.69
C ASN A 55 -1.49 -0.34 2.62
N PHE A 56 -0.64 -0.85 1.74
CA PHE A 56 -0.50 -2.29 1.50
C PHE A 56 0.94 -2.78 1.38
N LEU A 57 1.92 -1.88 1.29
CA LEU A 57 3.33 -2.22 1.19
C LEU A 57 4.11 -1.67 2.40
N SER A 58 4.99 -2.50 2.96
CA SER A 58 5.87 -2.11 4.07
C SER A 58 7.33 -2.37 3.69
N ILE A 59 8.18 -1.35 3.85
CA ILE A 59 9.62 -1.41 3.55
C ILE A 59 10.40 -1.31 4.85
N THR A 60 11.16 -2.36 5.18
CA THR A 60 12.03 -2.41 6.36
C THR A 60 13.49 -2.47 5.94
N PRO A 61 14.18 -1.32 5.81
CA PRO A 61 15.56 -1.30 5.34
C PRO A 61 16.52 -1.91 6.36
N LYS A 62 17.48 -2.70 5.87
CA LYS A 62 18.59 -3.24 6.66
C LYS A 62 19.87 -2.50 6.29
N TYR A 63 20.48 -1.87 7.28
CA TYR A 63 21.74 -1.16 7.11
C TYR A 63 22.92 -2.05 7.48
N HIS A 64 24.11 -1.72 6.98
CA HIS A 64 25.34 -2.40 7.38
C HIS A 64 25.55 -2.28 8.89
N SER A 65 26.05 -3.33 9.55
CA SER A 65 26.22 -3.42 11.01
C SER A 65 27.09 -2.29 11.58
N ILE A 66 28.03 -1.77 10.80
CA ILE A 66 28.87 -0.63 11.17
C ILE A 66 28.07 0.66 11.38
N CYS A 67 26.90 0.80 10.76
CA CYS A 67 26.04 1.97 10.92
C CYS A 67 25.25 1.97 12.23
N SER A 68 25.41 0.93 13.04
CA SER A 68 24.90 0.77 14.42
C SER A 68 26.02 0.47 15.42
N SER A 69 27.29 0.49 15.01
CA SER A 69 28.40 0.22 15.91
C SER A 69 28.84 1.47 16.67
N GLU A 70 29.63 1.28 17.72
CA GLU A 70 30.21 2.39 18.50
C GLU A 70 31.15 3.27 17.66
N TYR A 71 31.73 2.74 16.57
CA TYR A 71 32.74 3.44 15.77
C TYR A 71 32.24 4.72 15.11
N ILE A 72 30.96 4.77 14.74
CA ILE A 72 30.35 5.95 14.14
C ILE A 72 29.80 6.94 15.16
N SER A 73 29.95 6.65 16.47
CA SER A 73 29.47 7.51 17.54
C SER A 73 30.37 8.73 17.76
N PRO A 74 29.80 9.87 18.20
CA PRO A 74 30.60 11.04 18.54
C PRO A 74 31.61 10.78 19.67
N SER A 75 31.24 9.95 20.67
CA SER A 75 32.09 9.62 21.81
C SER A 75 33.33 8.83 21.40
N TYR A 76 33.20 7.86 20.49
CA TYR A 76 34.32 7.10 19.97
C TYR A 76 35.31 7.99 19.21
N SER A 77 34.79 8.88 18.36
CA SER A 77 35.61 9.86 17.64
C SER A 77 36.40 10.76 18.59
N MET A 78 35.77 11.23 19.67
CA MET A 78 36.41 12.07 20.69
C MET A 78 37.46 11.30 21.51
N ASN A 79 37.23 10.01 21.76
CA ASN A 79 38.16 9.18 22.53
C ASN A 79 39.45 8.89 21.74
N ILE A 80 39.35 8.62 20.44
CA ILE A 80 40.51 8.42 19.57
C ILE A 80 41.44 9.64 19.58
N LEU A 81 40.86 10.85 19.51
CA LEU A 81 41.64 12.09 19.42
C LEU A 81 42.49 12.38 20.66
N LYS A 82 42.28 11.70 21.80
CA LYS A 82 43.10 11.88 23.01
C LYS A 82 44.55 11.45 22.83
N ASN A 83 44.82 10.54 21.91
CA ASN A 83 46.17 9.99 21.70
C ASN A 83 47.10 10.94 20.92
N ASN A 84 46.58 12.06 20.37
CA ASN A 84 47.35 13.13 19.70
C ASN A 84 48.39 12.68 18.66
N ASP A 85 48.23 11.50 18.06
CA ASP A 85 49.10 10.99 17.00
C ASP A 85 48.42 11.08 15.62
N SER A 86 49.23 11.00 14.56
CA SER A 86 48.76 11.09 13.17
C SER A 86 47.81 9.95 12.80
N VAL A 87 48.00 8.77 13.40
CA VAL A 87 47.15 7.59 13.22
C VAL A 87 45.75 7.83 13.76
N SER A 88 45.64 8.37 14.97
CA SER A 88 44.37 8.72 15.61
C SER A 88 43.64 9.82 14.86
N LEU A 89 44.36 10.81 14.34
CA LEU A 89 43.75 11.83 13.48
C LEU A 89 43.17 11.22 12.20
N ALA A 90 43.91 10.34 11.52
CA ALA A 90 43.44 9.64 10.33
C ALA A 90 42.20 8.76 10.62
N LEU A 91 42.25 7.97 11.69
CA LEU A 91 41.14 7.11 12.11
C LEU A 91 39.88 7.91 12.48
N SER A 92 40.03 9.00 13.24
CA SER A 92 38.90 9.86 13.61
C SER A 92 38.20 10.45 12.38
N THR A 93 38.99 10.85 11.38
CA THR A 93 38.46 11.41 10.12
C THR A 93 37.72 10.33 9.33
N HIS A 94 38.30 9.13 9.23
CA HIS A 94 37.68 7.99 8.56
C HIS A 94 36.31 7.65 9.17
N TYR A 95 36.23 7.52 10.50
CA TYR A 95 34.98 7.18 11.18
C TYR A 95 33.94 8.31 11.14
N ARG A 96 34.35 9.58 11.11
CA ARG A 96 33.43 10.71 10.88
C ARG A 96 32.81 10.69 9.48
N LEU A 97 33.60 10.37 8.47
CA LEU A 97 33.10 10.19 7.10
C LEU A 97 32.11 9.04 7.04
N LEU A 98 32.44 7.90 7.67
CA LEU A 98 31.55 6.75 7.74
C LEU A 98 30.24 7.06 8.47
N SER A 99 30.30 7.78 9.60
CA SER A 99 29.10 8.24 10.32
C SER A 99 28.22 9.12 9.44
N SER A 100 28.84 10.02 8.68
CA SER A 100 28.13 10.89 7.72
C SER A 100 27.48 10.09 6.60
N LEU A 101 28.18 9.09 6.05
CA LEU A 101 27.64 8.19 5.03
C LEU A 101 26.44 7.41 5.57
N CYS A 102 26.56 6.75 6.72
CA CYS A 102 25.48 6.01 7.35
C CYS A 102 24.24 6.88 7.60
N ARG A 103 24.44 8.12 8.06
CA ARG A 103 23.36 9.11 8.23
C ARG A 103 22.74 9.48 6.88
N SER A 104 23.56 9.77 5.88
CA SER A 104 23.09 10.12 4.53
C SER A 104 22.27 9.00 3.90
N SER A 105 22.73 7.75 4.02
CA SER A 105 22.01 6.57 3.52
C SER A 105 20.66 6.42 4.21
N ARG A 106 20.59 6.60 5.54
CA ARG A 106 19.31 6.58 6.27
C ARG A 106 18.35 7.65 5.76
N HIS A 107 18.82 8.88 5.61
CA HIS A 107 17.98 9.96 5.09
C HIS A 107 17.51 9.70 3.67
N PHE A 108 18.40 9.23 2.80
CA PHE A 108 18.05 8.89 1.42
C PHE A 108 16.96 7.82 1.37
N ILE A 109 17.14 6.72 2.09
CA ILE A 109 16.16 5.61 2.11
C ILE A 109 14.84 6.05 2.74
N ASN A 110 14.87 6.78 3.86
CA ASN A 110 13.64 7.28 4.49
C ASN A 110 12.88 8.20 3.55
N ASN A 111 13.58 9.12 2.87
CA ASN A 111 12.97 10.04 1.90
C ASN A 111 12.42 9.29 0.68
N ALA A 112 13.17 8.34 0.14
CA ALA A 112 12.69 7.52 -0.98
C ALA A 112 11.46 6.69 -0.60
N THR A 113 11.43 6.14 0.62
CA THR A 113 10.31 5.37 1.16
C THR A 113 9.08 6.23 1.36
N ASP A 114 9.24 7.44 1.90
CA ASP A 114 8.16 8.41 2.09
C ASP A 114 7.54 8.80 0.75
N VAL A 115 8.38 9.25 -0.20
CA VAL A 115 7.95 9.59 -1.56
C VAL A 115 7.27 8.41 -2.25
N PHE A 116 7.81 7.20 -2.14
CA PHE A 116 7.19 6.02 -2.73
C PHE A 116 5.84 5.69 -2.07
N GLY A 117 5.74 5.77 -0.75
CA GLY A 117 4.51 5.48 0.01
C GLY A 117 3.36 6.41 -0.36
N THR A 118 3.65 7.68 -0.66
CA THR A 118 2.65 8.66 -1.11
C THR A 118 2.17 8.48 -2.54
N ARG A 119 2.88 7.72 -3.38
CA ARG A 119 2.43 7.44 -4.74
C ARG A 119 1.22 6.51 -4.67
N GLU A 120 0.28 6.73 -5.58
CA GLU A 120 -0.95 5.94 -5.63
C GLU A 120 -0.86 4.91 -6.75
N LEU A 121 -1.28 3.70 -6.44
CA LEU A 121 -1.64 2.71 -7.45
C LEU A 121 -3.03 3.06 -7.96
N VAL A 122 -3.11 3.57 -9.18
CA VAL A 122 -4.36 3.89 -9.87
C VAL A 122 -4.77 2.69 -10.73
N THR A 123 -5.97 2.15 -10.51
CA THR A 123 -6.51 1.13 -11.40
C THR A 123 -7.20 1.80 -12.59
N VAL A 124 -6.79 1.45 -13.81
CA VAL A 124 -7.45 1.89 -15.05
C VAL A 124 -8.77 1.14 -15.25
N GLU A 125 -8.84 -0.08 -14.71
CA GLU A 125 -10.05 -0.89 -14.61
C GLU A 125 -10.72 -0.60 -13.27
N THR A 126 -11.24 0.62 -13.09
CA THR A 126 -12.42 0.72 -12.24
C THR A 126 -13.48 -0.06 -12.99
N LEU A 127 -13.84 -1.28 -12.56
CA LEU A 127 -14.85 -2.12 -13.22
C LEU A 127 -16.11 -1.28 -13.49
N THR A 128 -16.19 -0.68 -14.68
CA THR A 128 -17.26 0.22 -15.09
C THR A 128 -18.33 -0.63 -15.75
N ARG A 129 -19.47 -0.66 -15.06
CA ARG A 129 -20.85 -0.87 -15.51
C ARG A 129 -21.12 -1.80 -16.69
#